data_AF-A0AAV7KS11-F1
#
_entry.id   AF-A0AAV7KS11-F1
#
_cell.length_a   1.000
_cell.length_b   1.000
_cell.length_c   1.000
_cell.angle_alpha   90.00
_cell.angle_beta   90.00
_cell.angle_gamma   90.00
#
_symmetry.space_group_name_H-M   'P 1'
#
loop_
_entity.id
_entity.type
_entity.pdbx_description
1 polymer ?
#
loop_
_entity_poly.entity_id
_entity_poly.type
_entity_poly.pdbx_seq_one_letter_code
_entity_poly.pdbx_strand_id
1 'polypeptide(L)'
;MPKKCNVFGCRGNYRCEPYTKVVQFLSDEDERDRWIDAMPNERSSLLQLKQIYACYHHYDCEWVTVKGGKRPSQPPSILPGVPESCLKQVSSTPRNTSSSAEVRARNEDLRTNALD
;
A
#
# COMPACT_ATOMS: atom_id res chain seq x y z
N MET A 1 -7.94 -26.56 1.77
CA MET A 1 -8.67 -25.37 2.25
C MET A 1 -8.30 -24.17 1.38
N PRO A 2 -9.28 -23.44 0.81
CA PRO A 2 -9.01 -22.21 0.06
C PRO A 2 -8.39 -21.16 0.97
N LYS A 3 -7.30 -20.53 0.51
CA LYS A 3 -6.60 -19.47 1.25
C LYS A 3 -7.22 -18.12 0.88
N LYS A 4 -7.70 -17.37 1.88
CA LYS A 4 -8.31 -16.06 1.62
C LYS A 4 -7.29 -15.06 1.07
N CYS A 5 -7.68 -14.30 0.05
CA CYS A 5 -6.91 -13.16 -0.43
C CYS A 5 -6.94 -12.01 0.58
N ASN A 6 -5.79 -11.41 0.84
CA ASN A 6 -5.67 -10.28 1.76
C ASN A 6 -5.84 -8.92 1.08
N VAL A 7 -5.95 -8.85 -0.24
CA VAL A 7 -6.22 -7.58 -0.95
C VAL A 7 -7.59 -7.05 -0.50
N PHE A 8 -7.62 -5.78 -0.09
CA PHE A 8 -8.84 -5.11 0.34
C PHE A 8 -9.98 -5.30 -0.69
N GLY A 9 -11.16 -5.71 -0.22
CA GLY A 9 -12.33 -5.94 -1.07
C GLY A 9 -12.30 -7.22 -1.92
N CYS A 10 -11.17 -7.92 -2.04
CA CYS A 10 -11.07 -9.11 -2.88
C CYS A 10 -11.79 -10.32 -2.27
N ARG A 11 -12.65 -10.97 -3.09
CA ARG A 11 -13.38 -12.21 -2.73
C ARG A 11 -12.88 -13.45 -3.50
N GLY A 12 -11.93 -13.25 -4.42
CA GLY A 12 -11.62 -14.17 -5.52
C GLY A 12 -11.28 -15.62 -5.14
N ASN A 13 -10.43 -15.86 -4.13
CA ASN A 13 -10.03 -17.26 -3.82
C ASN A 13 -10.90 -17.97 -2.78
N TYR A 14 -11.77 -17.24 -2.05
CA TYR A 14 -12.53 -17.86 -0.95
C TYR A 14 -14.02 -18.02 -1.25
N ARG A 15 -14.62 -17.17 -2.10
CA ARG A 15 -16.07 -17.19 -2.38
C ARG A 15 -16.43 -17.20 -3.87
N CYS A 16 -15.45 -17.14 -4.76
CA CYS A 16 -15.70 -17.04 -6.19
C CYS A 16 -15.18 -18.30 -6.88
N GLU A 17 -16.03 -18.90 -7.70
CA GLU A 17 -15.63 -19.89 -8.69
C GLU A 17 -15.43 -19.17 -10.04
N PRO A 18 -14.37 -19.48 -10.80
CA PRO A 18 -13.36 -20.51 -10.54
C PRO A 18 -12.34 -20.10 -9.46
N TYR A 19 -11.92 -21.06 -8.63
CA TYR A 19 -10.84 -20.84 -7.65
C TYR A 19 -9.55 -20.47 -8.38
N THR A 20 -8.88 -19.43 -7.89
CA THR A 20 -7.62 -18.93 -8.45
C THR A 20 -6.45 -19.34 -7.58
N LYS A 21 -5.26 -19.47 -8.16
CA LYS A 21 -4.06 -19.69 -7.35
C LYS A 21 -3.79 -18.45 -6.50
N VAL A 22 -3.20 -18.67 -5.32
CA VAL A 22 -2.71 -17.58 -4.47
C VAL A 22 -1.20 -17.68 -4.32
N VAL A 23 -0.57 -16.51 -4.20
CA VAL A 23 0.84 -16.36 -3.87
C VAL A 23 0.92 -15.92 -2.41
N GLN A 24 1.70 -16.67 -1.62
CA GLN A 24 2.07 -16.26 -0.27
C GLN A 24 3.19 -15.23 -0.35
N PHE A 25 3.13 -14.18 0.46
CA PHE A 25 4.22 -13.22 0.57
C PHE A 25 5.47 -13.91 1.13
N LEU A 26 6.64 -13.43 0.75
CA LEU A 26 7.91 -14.06 1.09
C LEU A 26 8.20 -13.89 2.60
N SER A 27 9.06 -14.78 3.11
CA SER A 27 9.49 -14.74 4.51
C SER A 27 10.59 -13.70 4.74
N ASP A 28 11.26 -13.27 3.67
CA ASP A 28 12.24 -12.19 3.71
C ASP A 28 11.55 -10.89 4.13
N GLU A 29 12.09 -10.23 5.16
CA GLU A 29 11.43 -9.10 5.80
C GLU A 29 11.32 -7.89 4.86
N ASP A 30 12.40 -7.60 4.11
CA ASP A 30 12.45 -6.45 3.20
C ASP A 30 11.49 -6.63 2.02
N GLU A 31 11.47 -7.83 1.42
CA GLU A 31 10.56 -8.11 0.32
C GLU A 31 9.10 -8.20 0.79
N ARG A 32 8.87 -8.77 1.98
CA ARG A 32 7.54 -8.78 2.60
C ARG A 32 7.04 -7.36 2.82
N ASP A 33 7.87 -6.48 3.36
CA ASP A 33 7.52 -5.10 3.62
C ASP A 33 7.23 -4.34 2.33
N ARG A 34 8.05 -4.52 1.29
CA ARG A 34 7.80 -3.96 -0.06
C ARG A 34 6.43 -4.38 -0.60
N TRP A 35 6.07 -5.65 -0.44
CA TRP A 35 4.78 -6.14 -0.93
C TRP A 35 3.61 -5.68 -0.05
N ILE A 36 3.79 -5.58 1.27
CA ILE A 36 2.79 -4.99 2.18
C ILE A 36 2.57 -3.52 1.82
N ASP A 37 3.63 -2.82 1.39
CA ASP A 37 3.52 -1.43 1.00
C ASP A 37 2.72 -1.23 -0.28
N ALA A 38 2.82 -2.14 -1.24
CA ALA A 38 1.99 -2.13 -2.44
C ALA A 38 0.50 -2.42 -2.18
N MET A 39 0.16 -2.98 -1.01
CA MET A 39 -1.23 -3.31 -0.69
C MET A 39 -2.01 -2.07 -0.24
N PRO A 40 -3.30 -1.99 -0.60
CA PRO A 40 -4.19 -0.88 -0.22
C PRO A 40 -4.66 -0.96 1.24
N ASN A 41 -4.35 -2.08 1.92
CA ASN A 41 -4.71 -2.30 3.31
C ASN A 41 -3.84 -1.46 4.26
N GLU A 42 -4.37 -1.22 5.45
CA GLU A 42 -3.57 -0.66 6.53
C GLU A 42 -2.38 -1.60 6.87
N ARG A 43 -1.17 -1.04 6.92
CA ARG A 43 0.06 -1.81 7.14
C ARG A 43 0.02 -2.61 8.45
N SER A 44 -0.42 -1.97 9.54
CA SER A 44 -0.55 -2.56 10.88
C SER A 44 -1.38 -3.85 10.86
N SER A 45 -2.50 -3.84 10.13
CA SER A 45 -3.40 -4.98 9.97
C SER A 45 -2.74 -6.16 9.24
N LEU A 46 -1.87 -5.88 8.26
CA LEU A 46 -1.17 -6.93 7.52
C LEU A 46 0.03 -7.51 8.30
N LEU A 47 0.73 -6.69 9.08
CA LEU A 47 1.88 -7.13 9.87
C LEU A 47 1.50 -8.12 10.97
N GLN A 48 0.31 -8.01 11.54
CA GLN A 48 -0.22 -8.95 12.55
C GLN A 48 -0.49 -10.35 11.99
N LEU A 49 -0.57 -10.50 10.66
CA LEU A 49 -0.85 -11.78 10.03
C LEU A 49 0.42 -12.61 9.86
N LYS A 50 0.38 -13.86 10.33
CA LYS A 50 1.47 -14.83 10.14
C LYS A 50 1.72 -15.16 8.67
N GLN A 51 0.68 -15.16 7.85
CA GLN A 51 0.75 -15.46 6.43
C GLN A 51 -0.18 -14.54 5.65
N ILE A 52 0.37 -13.88 4.64
CA ILE A 52 -0.34 -12.95 3.76
C ILE A 52 -0.38 -13.57 2.37
N TYR A 53 -1.54 -13.53 1.72
CA TYR A 53 -1.76 -14.11 0.41
C TYR A 53 -2.42 -13.11 -0.55
N ALA A 54 -2.01 -13.11 -1.82
CA ALA A 54 -2.72 -12.41 -2.89
C ALA A 54 -3.02 -13.35 -4.06
N CYS A 55 -4.21 -13.22 -4.67
CA CYS A 55 -4.61 -13.99 -5.84
C CYS A 55 -3.77 -13.64 -7.08
N TYR A 56 -3.68 -14.57 -8.03
CA TYR A 56 -2.95 -14.35 -9.30
C TYR A 56 -3.48 -13.15 -10.10
N HIS A 57 -4.77 -12.81 -9.97
CA HIS A 57 -5.37 -11.66 -10.65
C HIS A 57 -4.81 -10.30 -10.24
N HIS A 58 -4.04 -10.23 -9.15
CA HIS A 58 -3.44 -8.97 -8.70
C HIS A 58 -2.03 -8.72 -9.27
N TYR A 59 -1.50 -9.64 -10.08
CA TYR A 59 -0.15 -9.54 -10.63
C TYR A 59 -0.21 -9.39 -12.15
N ASP A 60 0.32 -8.27 -12.64
CA ASP A 60 0.63 -8.06 -14.06
C ASP A 60 2.14 -7.96 -14.24
N CYS A 61 2.82 -9.09 -14.07
CA CYS A 61 4.28 -9.13 -14.11
C CYS A 61 4.79 -10.49 -14.58
N GLU A 62 6.10 -10.53 -14.85
CA GLU A 62 6.78 -11.77 -15.18
C GLU A 62 6.88 -12.71 -13.97
N TRP A 63 6.79 -14.01 -14.23
CA TRP A 63 6.89 -15.04 -13.22
C TRP A 63 8.26 -15.71 -13.26
N VAL A 64 9.05 -15.52 -12.19
CA VAL A 64 10.38 -16.08 -12.02
C VAL A 64 10.28 -17.46 -11.37
N THR A 65 11.04 -18.44 -11.88
CA THR A 65 11.14 -19.76 -11.27
C THR A 65 12.15 -19.70 -10.12
N VAL A 66 11.73 -20.11 -8.92
CA VAL A 66 12.56 -20.19 -7.72
C VAL A 66 12.51 -21.61 -7.15
N LYS A 67 13.40 -21.92 -6.20
CA LYS A 67 13.34 -23.19 -5.47
C LYS A 67 11.97 -23.33 -4.78
N GLY A 68 11.17 -24.29 -5.21
CA GLY A 68 9.82 -24.53 -4.68
C GLY A 68 8.66 -23.95 -5.50
N GLY A 69 8.89 -23.34 -6.66
CA GLY A 69 7.80 -22.99 -7.60
C GLY A 69 8.05 -21.73 -8.45
N LYS A 70 6.96 -21.13 -8.95
CA LYS A 70 7.00 -19.84 -9.65
C LYS A 70 6.56 -18.72 -8.71
N ARG A 71 7.19 -17.55 -8.85
CA ARG A 71 6.90 -16.35 -8.07
C ARG A 71 6.76 -15.14 -9.00
N PRO A 72 5.90 -14.18 -8.69
CA PRO A 72 5.86 -12.93 -9.43
C PRO A 72 7.14 -12.13 -9.14
N SER A 73 7.67 -11.46 -10.16
CA SER A 73 8.84 -10.59 -10.06
C SER A 73 8.55 -9.27 -9.32
N GLN A 74 7.28 -8.87 -9.27
CA GLN A 74 6.83 -7.61 -8.70
C GLN A 74 5.68 -7.85 -7.69
N PRO A 75 5.48 -6.90 -6.75
CA PRO A 75 4.35 -6.97 -5.83
C PRO A 75 3.00 -6.84 -6.56
N PRO A 76 1.88 -7.13 -5.88
CA PRO A 76 0.55 -6.96 -6.45
C PRO A 76 0.34 -5.51 -6.92
N SER A 77 -0.07 -5.33 -8.18
CA SER A 77 -0.27 -4.03 -8.82
C SER A 77 -1.71 -3.80 -9.27
N ILE A 78 -2.44 -4.85 -9.63
CA ILE A 78 -3.84 -4.75 -10.06
C ILE A 78 -4.73 -4.84 -8.82
N LEU A 79 -5.41 -3.75 -8.46
CA LEU A 79 -6.24 -3.64 -7.26
C LEU A 79 -7.69 -3.28 -7.63
N PRO A 80 -8.46 -4.21 -8.24
CA PRO A 80 -9.78 -3.91 -8.78
C PRO A 80 -10.78 -3.69 -7.64
N GLY A 81 -11.59 -2.63 -7.75
CA GLY A 81 -12.61 -2.28 -6.77
C GLY A 81 -12.09 -1.61 -5.50
N VAL A 82 -10.81 -1.22 -5.47
CA VAL A 82 -10.26 -0.38 -4.41
C VAL A 82 -10.48 1.09 -4.79
N PRO A 83 -11.18 1.89 -3.96
CA PRO A 83 -11.32 3.32 -4.21
C PRO A 83 -9.95 4.00 -4.30
N GLU A 84 -9.80 4.97 -5.19
CA GLU A 84 -8.53 5.68 -5.38
C GLU A 84 -8.04 6.36 -4.08
N SER A 85 -8.98 6.79 -3.22
CA SER A 85 -8.67 7.32 -1.88
C SER A 85 -8.01 6.32 -0.92
N CYS A 86 -8.12 5.02 -1.19
CA CYS A 86 -7.50 3.95 -0.41
C CYS A 86 -6.14 3.53 -1.00
N LEU A 87 -5.80 3.99 -2.21
CA LEU A 87 -4.47 3.77 -2.76
C LEU A 87 -3.51 4.70 -2.03
N LYS A 88 -2.35 4.18 -1.64
CA LYS A 88 -1.30 4.98 -1.03
C LYS A 88 -0.82 5.98 -2.06
N GLN A 89 -1.24 7.23 -1.90
CA GLN A 89 -0.72 8.31 -2.72
C GLN A 89 0.79 8.42 -2.44
N VAL A 90 1.60 8.31 -3.48
CA VAL A 90 2.98 8.78 -3.42
C VAL A 90 2.90 10.23 -2.96
N SER A 91 3.45 10.51 -1.78
CA SER A 91 3.33 11.83 -1.18
C SER A 91 3.84 12.86 -2.17
N SER A 92 2.91 13.65 -2.71
CA SER A 92 3.27 14.91 -3.35
C SER A 92 4.06 15.70 -2.33
N THR A 93 5.19 16.24 -2.76
CA THR A 93 6.16 17.05 -2.01
C THR A 93 5.51 17.77 -0.81
N PRO A 94 6.08 17.68 0.41
CA PRO A 94 5.43 18.23 1.59
C PRO A 94 5.00 19.68 1.35
N ARG A 95 3.70 19.93 1.50
CA ARG A 95 3.13 21.27 1.42
C ARG A 95 3.65 22.04 2.63
N ASN A 96 4.51 23.03 2.41
CA ASN A 96 4.94 23.96 3.47
C ASN A 96 3.71 24.64 4.06
N THR A 97 3.25 24.16 5.22
CA THR A 97 2.27 24.87 6.04
C THR A 97 3.06 25.76 6.99
N SER A 98 2.89 27.07 6.87
CA SER A 98 3.39 28.00 7.89
C SER A 98 2.75 27.66 9.22
N SER A 99 3.55 27.48 10.26
CA SER A 99 3.05 27.31 11.62
C SER A 99 2.31 28.57 12.08
N SER A 100 1.36 28.43 13.01
CA SER A 100 0.69 29.59 13.63
C SER A 100 1.68 30.58 14.27
N ALA A 101 2.86 30.12 14.65
CA ALA A 101 3.94 30.97 15.16
C ALA A 101 4.53 31.86 14.05
N GLU A 102 4.81 31.31 12.87
CA GLU A 102 5.33 32.06 11.72
C GLU A 102 4.29 33.07 11.18
N VAL A 103 3.00 32.72 11.22
CA VAL A 103 1.93 33.65 10.82
C VAL A 103 1.82 34.81 11.80
N ARG A 104 1.96 34.55 13.11
CA ARG A 104 1.96 35.62 14.14
C ARG A 104 3.16 36.54 13.99
N ALA A 105 4.36 36.00 13.78
CA ALA A 105 5.57 36.80 13.58
C ALA A 105 5.45 37.75 12.38
N ARG A 106 4.98 37.25 11.22
CA ARG A 106 4.73 38.09 10.04
C ARG A 106 3.75 39.23 10.28
N ASN A 107 2.69 38.98 11.06
CA ASN A 107 1.70 40.01 11.38
C ASN A 107 2.23 41.05 12.36
N GLU A 108 3.18 40.72 13.24
CA GLU A 108 3.84 41.71 14.11
C GLU A 108 4.81 42.58 13.31
N ASP A 109 5.60 42.00 12.41
CA ASP A 109 6.54 42.74 11.55
C ASP A 109 5.82 43.72 10.59
N LEU A 110 4.65 43.36 10.08
CA LEU A 110 3.80 44.26 9.28
C LEU A 110 3.24 45.42 10.10
N ARG A 111 3.06 45.23 11.40
CA ARG A 111 2.48 46.23 12.30
C ARG A 111 3.52 47.25 12.77
N THR A 112 4.77 46.84 12.89
CA THR A 112 5.90 47.71 13.26
C THR A 112 6.40 48.55 12.09
N ASN A 113 6.35 48.05 10.85
CA ASN A 113 6.77 48.79 9.66
C ASN A 113 5.73 49.80 9.12
N ALA A 114 4.52 49.87 9.70
CA ALA A 114 3.46 50.81 9.29
C ALA A 114 3.43 52.11 10.12
N LEU A 115 4.40 52.30 11.02
CA LEU A 115 4.48 53.43 11.96
C LEU A 115 5.71 54.33 11.74
N ASP A 116 6.45 54.13 10.65
CA ASP A 116 7.56 55.00 10.20
C ASP A 116 7.13 55.87 9.00
#